data_AF-A0A640UJA5-F1
#
_entry.id   AF-A0A640UJA5-F1
#
_cell.length_a   1.000
_cell.length_b   1.000
_cell.length_c   1.000
_cell.angle_alpha   90.00
_cell.angle_beta   90.00
_cell.angle_gamma   90.00
#
_symmetry.space_group_name_H-M   'P 1'
#
loop_
_entity.id
_entity.type
_entity.pdbx_description
1 polymer ?
#
loop_
_entity_poly.entity_id
_entity_poly.type
_entity_poly.pdbx_seq_one_letter_code
_entity_poly.pdbx_strand_id
1 'polypeptide(L)'
;MAHGCRGSRRHTLGSDWPASTGIIRRLLMATYEFQCSRCGPFDVKLAIGTAPATHDCPVCAGAARRVYTAPGLTLTPHAVADLHNQEERAREAPAVVSEVPSRRTVPRRPHPALSRLPRS
;
A
#
# COMPACT_ATOMS: atom_id res chain seq x y z
N MET A 1 -3.88 -14.17 -42.62
CA MET A 1 -4.42 -13.07 -41.79
C MET A 1 -3.24 -12.28 -41.25
N ALA A 2 -3.21 -10.99 -41.54
CA ALA A 2 -2.04 -10.14 -41.45
C ALA A 2 -1.74 -9.70 -40.00
N HIS A 3 -0.51 -9.93 -39.53
CA HIS A 3 0.00 -9.30 -38.31
C HIS A 3 1.16 -8.37 -38.67
N GLY A 4 0.81 -7.24 -39.28
CA GLY A 4 1.69 -6.09 -39.35
C GLY A 4 1.57 -5.28 -38.07
N CYS A 5 2.61 -5.29 -37.22
CA CYS A 5 2.89 -4.21 -36.29
C CYS A 5 4.31 -3.72 -36.56
N ARG A 6 4.38 -2.77 -37.50
CA ARG A 6 5.56 -2.03 -37.92
C ARG A 6 5.59 -0.73 -37.13
N GLY A 7 6.70 -0.41 -36.46
CA GLY A 7 6.91 0.92 -35.88
C GLY A 7 7.79 0.97 -34.64
N SER A 8 9.02 0.47 -34.72
CA SER A 8 10.06 0.75 -33.72
C SER A 8 10.43 2.24 -33.75
N ARG A 9 9.87 3.05 -32.86
CA ARG A 9 10.38 4.39 -32.58
C ARG A 9 11.36 4.30 -31.41
N ARG A 10 12.65 4.32 -31.74
CA ARG A 10 13.73 4.58 -30.78
C ARG A 10 13.54 5.98 -30.22
N HIS A 11 13.24 6.08 -28.93
CA HIS A 11 13.41 7.32 -28.18
C HIS A 11 14.85 7.34 -27.65
N THR A 12 15.70 8.13 -28.29
CA THR A 12 16.98 8.55 -27.72
C THR A 12 16.67 9.61 -26.66
N LEU A 13 16.64 9.22 -25.40
CA LEU A 13 16.66 10.17 -24.28
C LEU A 13 18.10 10.32 -23.82
N GLY A 14 18.76 11.36 -24.34
CA GLY A 14 19.95 11.91 -23.73
C GLY A 14 19.66 12.22 -22.26
N SER A 15 20.50 11.71 -21.39
CA SER A 15 20.49 12.00 -19.95
C SER A 15 21.91 11.96 -19.43
N ASP A 16 22.68 12.98 -19.83
CA ASP A 16 23.95 13.34 -19.21
C ASP A 16 23.63 13.90 -17.80
N TRP A 17 23.80 13.05 -16.79
CA TRP A 17 23.70 13.40 -15.37
C TRP A 17 25.00 12.97 -14.67
N PRO A 18 25.58 13.79 -13.78
CA PRO A 18 26.92 13.55 -13.24
C PRO A 18 26.98 12.26 -12.40
N ALA A 19 28.00 11.45 -12.70
CA ALA A 19 28.20 10.06 -12.30
C ALA A 19 28.46 9.79 -10.80
N SER A 20 28.10 10.70 -9.90
CA SER A 20 28.40 10.60 -8.46
C SER A 20 27.37 9.76 -7.66
N THR A 21 26.29 9.29 -8.30
CA THR A 21 25.18 8.53 -7.67
C THR A 21 25.10 7.07 -8.16
N GLY A 22 26.23 6.46 -8.55
CA GLY A 22 26.23 5.13 -9.18
C GLY A 22 26.04 3.94 -8.22
N ILE A 23 26.50 4.05 -6.97
CA ILE A 23 26.62 2.87 -6.08
C ILE A 23 25.29 2.51 -5.41
N ILE A 24 24.54 3.51 -4.92
CA ILE A 24 23.24 3.28 -4.25
C ILE A 24 22.20 2.76 -5.26
N ARG A 25 22.26 3.24 -6.51
CA ARG A 25 21.33 2.84 -7.59
C ARG A 25 21.47 1.38 -8.02
N ARG A 26 22.63 0.74 -7.76
CA ARG A 26 22.89 -0.65 -8.13
C ARG A 26 22.35 -1.67 -7.13
N LEU A 27 22.11 -1.28 -5.86
CA LEU A 27 21.78 -2.21 -4.79
C LEU A 27 20.28 -2.25 -4.42
N LEU A 28 19.51 -1.21 -4.73
CA LEU A 28 18.07 -1.19 -4.48
C LEU A 28 17.28 -1.67 -5.70
N MET A 29 16.87 -2.94 -5.68
CA MET A 29 15.97 -3.53 -6.66
C MET A 29 14.51 -3.40 -6.19
N ALA A 30 13.61 -2.99 -7.09
CA ALA A 30 12.17 -3.00 -6.86
C ALA A 30 11.48 -3.83 -7.95
N THR A 31 10.37 -4.45 -7.56
CA THR A 31 9.47 -5.13 -8.49
C THR A 31 8.49 -4.11 -9.07
N TYR A 32 8.37 -4.09 -10.38
CA TYR A 32 7.45 -3.23 -11.13
C TYR A 32 6.48 -4.09 -11.93
N GLU A 33 5.19 -3.78 -11.85
CA GLU A 33 4.15 -4.47 -12.60
C GLU A 33 3.90 -3.77 -13.96
N PHE A 34 3.84 -4.58 -15.02
CA PHE A 34 3.51 -4.15 -16.38
C PHE A 34 2.30 -4.92 -16.89
N GLN A 35 1.43 -4.24 -17.64
CA GLN A 35 0.23 -4.82 -18.24
C GLN A 35 0.35 -4.87 -19.75
N CYS A 36 0.38 -6.08 -20.31
CA CYS A 36 0.20 -6.30 -21.74
C CYS A 36 -1.31 -6.39 -22.05
N SER A 37 -1.76 -5.76 -23.14
CA SER A 37 -3.16 -5.84 -23.57
C SER A 37 -3.56 -7.21 -24.11
N ARG A 38 -2.59 -8.06 -24.47
CA ARG A 38 -2.82 -9.40 -25.03
C ARG A 38 -2.56 -10.53 -24.04
N CYS A 39 -1.44 -10.46 -23.33
CA CYS A 39 -0.94 -11.60 -22.53
C CYS A 39 -1.23 -11.48 -21.03
N GLY A 40 -1.63 -10.31 -20.54
CA GLY A 40 -1.87 -10.09 -19.11
C GLY A 40 -0.73 -9.34 -18.38
N PRO A 41 -0.82 -9.24 -17.05
CA PRO A 41 0.17 -8.59 -16.21
C PRO A 41 1.43 -9.45 -16.02
N PHE A 42 2.57 -8.81 -15.80
CA PHE A 42 3.83 -9.46 -15.43
C PHE A 42 4.75 -8.51 -14.64
N ASP A 43 5.65 -9.09 -13.85
CA ASP A 43 6.56 -8.37 -12.97
C ASP A 43 7.98 -8.29 -13.52
N VAL A 44 8.63 -7.15 -13.34
CA VAL A 44 10.04 -6.92 -13.71
C VAL A 44 10.80 -6.30 -12.54
N LYS A 45 11.96 -6.86 -12.19
CA LYS A 45 12.86 -6.29 -11.18
C LYS A 45 13.82 -5.29 -11.82
N LEU A 46 13.73 -4.03 -11.41
CA LEU A 46 14.60 -2.95 -11.90
C LEU A 46 15.13 -2.14 -10.72
N ALA A 47 16.19 -1.37 -10.95
CA ALA A 47 16.68 -0.44 -9.93
C ALA A 47 15.62 0.60 -9.59
N ILE A 48 15.50 0.96 -8.31
CA ILE A 48 14.55 1.97 -7.87
C ILE A 48 14.75 3.26 -8.69
N GLY A 49 13.67 3.78 -9.24
CA GLY A 49 13.67 5.02 -10.04
C GLY A 49 14.20 4.85 -11.48
N THR A 50 14.36 3.62 -11.97
CA THR A 50 14.80 3.35 -13.36
C THR A 50 13.72 2.74 -14.25
N ALA A 51 12.54 2.44 -13.70
CA ALA A 51 11.50 1.76 -14.45
C ALA A 51 10.93 2.63 -15.58
N PRO A 52 10.99 2.16 -16.85
CA PRO A 52 10.44 2.88 -17.99
C PRO A 52 8.90 2.90 -17.97
N ALA A 53 8.30 3.77 -18.79
CA ALA A 53 6.84 3.82 -18.95
C ALA A 53 6.27 2.58 -19.65
N THR A 54 7.08 1.90 -20.47
CA THR A 54 6.70 0.68 -21.20
C THR A 54 7.83 -0.35 -21.15
N HIS A 55 7.48 -1.64 -21.22
CA HIS A 55 8.40 -2.77 -21.28
C HIS A 55 7.90 -3.79 -22.29
N ASP A 56 8.82 -4.52 -22.94
CA ASP A 56 8.45 -5.56 -23.89
C ASP A 56 7.86 -6.77 -23.17
N CYS A 57 6.73 -7.27 -23.67
CA CYS A 57 6.08 -8.46 -23.12
C CYS A 57 6.95 -9.70 -23.39
N PRO A 58 7.27 -10.53 -22.37
CA PRO A 58 8.11 -11.72 -22.55
C PRO A 58 7.46 -12.80 -23.42
N VAL A 59 6.14 -12.74 -23.63
CA VAL A 59 5.38 -13.74 -24.40
C VAL A 59 5.20 -13.33 -25.86
N CYS A 60 4.78 -12.09 -26.11
CA CYS A 60 4.43 -11.63 -27.48
C CYS A 60 5.31 -10.52 -28.03
N ALA A 61 6.32 -10.05 -27.28
CA ALA A 61 7.16 -8.90 -27.61
C ALA A 61 6.41 -7.58 -27.89
N GLY A 62 5.12 -7.50 -27.54
CA GLY A 62 4.33 -6.28 -27.63
C GLY A 62 4.65 -5.32 -26.49
N ALA A 63 4.47 -4.01 -26.72
CA ALA A 63 4.66 -2.99 -25.69
C ALA A 63 3.60 -3.13 -24.57
N ALA A 64 4.06 -3.36 -23.35
CA ALA A 64 3.26 -3.39 -22.14
C ALA A 64 3.44 -2.09 -21.35
N ARG A 65 2.36 -1.54 -20.80
CA ARG A 65 2.43 -0.29 -20.02
C ARG A 65 2.75 -0.59 -18.57
N ARG A 66 3.55 0.25 -17.91
CA ARG A 66 3.72 0.18 -16.47
C ARG A 66 2.40 0.52 -15.78
N VAL A 67 2.02 -0.25 -14.76
CA VAL A 67 0.83 0.02 -13.95
C VAL A 67 1.24 0.29 -12.51
N TYR A 68 0.55 1.26 -11.90
CA TYR A 68 0.67 1.56 -10.48
C TYR A 68 -0.52 0.92 -9.77
N THR A 69 -0.35 -0.35 -9.44
CA THR A 69 -1.27 -1.15 -8.63
C THR A 69 -0.73 -1.21 -7.20
N ALA A 70 -1.53 -1.72 -6.28
CA ALA A 70 -1.09 -2.03 -4.91
C ALA A 70 -0.96 -3.55 -4.70
N PRO A 71 -0.16 -4.27 -5.51
CA PRO A 71 -0.07 -5.71 -5.41
C PRO A 71 0.62 -6.04 -4.08
N GLY A 72 -0.15 -6.63 -3.16
CA GLY A 72 0.35 -6.95 -1.81
C GLY A 72 0.18 -5.86 -0.76
N LEU A 73 -0.51 -4.75 -1.06
CA LEU A 73 -0.95 -3.83 -0.01
C LEU A 73 -2.16 -4.43 0.71
N THR A 74 -1.95 -4.93 1.93
CA THR A 74 -3.07 -5.32 2.80
C THR A 74 -3.85 -4.09 3.20
N LEU A 75 -5.14 -4.06 2.87
CA LEU A 75 -6.05 -3.02 3.34
C LEU A 75 -6.18 -3.11 4.86
N THR A 76 -6.07 -1.97 5.55
CA THR A 76 -6.35 -1.87 6.97
C THR A 76 -7.79 -2.32 7.23
N PRO A 77 -8.03 -3.27 8.17
CA PRO A 77 -9.39 -3.67 8.51
C PRO A 77 -10.23 -2.46 8.93
N HIS A 78 -11.49 -2.41 8.53
CA HIS A 78 -12.38 -1.28 8.80
C HIS A 78 -12.39 -0.84 10.26
N ALA A 79 -12.45 -1.80 11.20
CA ALA A 79 -12.43 -1.49 12.63
C ALA A 79 -11.17 -0.72 13.08
N VAL A 80 -10.01 -1.03 12.52
CA VAL A 80 -8.74 -0.34 12.84
C VAL A 80 -8.73 1.04 12.21
N ALA A 81 -9.20 1.17 10.96
CA ALA A 81 -9.34 2.46 10.29
C ALA A 81 -10.33 3.38 11.03
N ASP A 82 -11.43 2.83 11.53
CA ASP A 82 -12.44 3.58 12.28
C ASP A 82 -11.90 4.09 13.62
N LEU A 83 -11.14 3.26 14.34
CA LEU A 83 -10.45 3.69 15.57
C LEU A 83 -9.47 4.82 15.29
N HIS A 84 -8.65 4.69 14.26
CA HIS A 84 -7.70 5.74 13.88
C HIS A 84 -8.41 7.05 13.51
N ASN A 85 -9.50 6.97 12.75
CA ASN A 85 -10.33 8.13 12.43
C ASN A 85 -10.95 8.79 13.67
N GLN A 86 -11.34 8.00 14.68
CA GLN A 86 -11.85 8.53 15.95
C GLN A 86 -10.74 9.25 16.74
N GLU A 87 -9.53 8.68 16.79
CA GLU A 87 -8.37 9.30 17.43
C GLU A 87 -8.02 10.64 16.78
N GLU A 88 -7.91 10.67 15.45
CA GLU A 88 -7.63 11.90 14.69
C GLU A 88 -8.71 12.95 14.93
N ARG A 89 -9.99 12.56 14.94
CA ARG A 89 -11.10 13.48 15.25
C ARG A 89 -11.03 14.00 16.68
N ALA A 90 -10.71 13.15 17.65
CA ALA A 90 -10.58 13.56 19.05
C ALA A 90 -9.44 14.57 19.24
N ARG A 91 -8.39 14.48 18.43
CA ARG A 91 -7.26 15.43 18.44
C ARG A 91 -7.63 16.81 17.92
N GLU A 92 -8.34 16.87 16.80
CA GLU A 92 -8.64 18.14 16.11
C GLU A 92 -9.93 18.80 16.62
N ALA A 93 -10.99 18.04 16.78
CA ALA A 93 -12.32 18.53 17.14
C ALA A 93 -13.04 17.51 18.05
N PRO A 94 -12.63 17.42 19.32
CA PRO A 94 -13.25 16.49 20.26
C PRO A 94 -14.73 16.82 20.44
N ALA A 95 -15.56 15.78 20.49
CA ALA A 95 -16.98 15.94 20.77
C ALA A 95 -17.17 16.49 22.19
N VAL A 96 -17.79 17.66 22.32
CA VAL A 96 -18.16 18.25 23.61
C VAL A 96 -19.44 17.58 24.10
N VAL A 97 -19.35 16.85 25.21
CA VAL A 97 -20.51 16.18 25.81
C VAL A 97 -21.21 17.17 26.75
N SER A 98 -22.51 17.39 26.56
CA SER A 98 -23.32 18.32 27.36
C SER A 98 -23.79 17.74 28.69
N GLU A 99 -23.74 16.41 28.83
CA GLU A 99 -24.16 15.70 30.03
C GLU A 99 -23.20 14.53 30.26
N VAL A 100 -22.93 14.21 31.53
CA VAL A 100 -22.11 13.04 31.88
C VAL A 100 -22.91 11.80 31.53
N PRO A 101 -22.42 10.91 30.63
CA PRO A 101 -23.15 9.71 30.28
C PRO A 101 -23.42 8.87 31.54
N SER A 102 -24.68 8.47 31.71
CA SER A 102 -25.08 7.68 32.87
C SER A 102 -24.20 6.44 32.99
N ARG A 103 -23.65 6.21 34.18
CA ARG A 103 -22.73 5.11 34.40
C ARG A 103 -23.46 3.80 34.13
N ARG A 104 -23.07 3.08 33.07
CA ARG A 104 -23.55 1.72 32.83
C ARG A 104 -23.04 0.86 33.99
N THR A 105 -23.93 0.47 34.90
CA THR A 105 -23.59 -0.43 36.00
C THR A 105 -23.26 -1.80 35.41
N VAL A 106 -21.97 -2.06 35.21
CA VAL A 106 -21.50 -3.42 34.95
C VAL A 106 -21.74 -4.21 36.24
N PRO A 107 -22.45 -5.36 36.18
CA PRO A 107 -22.62 -6.21 37.35
C PRO A 107 -21.25 -6.64 37.85
N ARG A 108 -20.80 -6.08 38.99
CA ARG A 108 -19.56 -6.52 39.63
C ARG A 108 -19.85 -7.87 40.26
N ARG A 109 -19.24 -8.94 39.73
CA ARG A 109 -19.18 -10.20 40.47
C ARG A 109 -18.31 -9.96 41.71
N PRO A 110 -18.83 -10.12 42.93
CA PRO A 110 -18.03 -9.95 44.12
C PRO A 110 -16.88 -10.96 44.11
N HIS A 111 -15.69 -10.50 44.49
CA HIS A 111 -14.51 -11.35 44.55
C HIS A 111 -14.73 -12.46 45.59
N PRO A 112 -14.43 -13.74 45.27
CA PRO A 112 -14.76 -14.87 46.15
C PRO A 112 -14.11 -14.78 47.54
N ALA A 113 -13.00 -14.04 47.69
CA ALA A 113 -12.39 -13.81 49.00
C ALA A 113 -13.28 -13.00 49.97
N LEU A 114 -14.23 -12.20 49.45
CA LEU A 114 -15.18 -11.45 50.29
C LEU A 114 -16.14 -12.37 51.06
N SER A 115 -16.35 -13.59 50.57
CA SER A 115 -17.15 -14.61 51.27
C SER A 115 -16.47 -15.16 52.53
N ARG A 116 -15.14 -14.96 52.66
CA ARG A 116 -14.31 -15.45 53.76
C ARG A 116 -14.03 -14.40 54.83
N LEU A 117 -14.52 -13.16 54.64
CA LEU A 117 -14.34 -12.10 55.61
C LEU A 117 -15.37 -12.25 56.75
N PRO A 118 -14.97 -12.04 58.02
CA PRO A 118 -15.91 -11.99 59.14
C PRO A 118 -16.94 -10.89 58.89
N ARG A 119 -18.22 -11.21 59.05
CA ARG A 119 -19.29 -10.20 59.00
C ARG A 119 -19.49 -9.69 60.42
N SER A 120 -19.16 -8.42 60.64
CA SER A 120 -19.49 -7.66 61.85
C SER A 120 -20.92 -7.13 61.77
#